data_AF-A0A6A6KM85-F1
#
_entry.id   AF-A0A6A6KM85-F1
#
_cell.length_a   1.000
_cell.length_b   1.000
_cell.length_c   1.000
_cell.angle_alpha   90.00
_cell.angle_beta   90.00
_cell.angle_gamma   90.00
#
_symmetry.space_group_name_H-M   'P 1'
#
loop_
_entity.id
_entity.type
_entity.pdbx_description
1 polymer ?
#
loop_
_entity_poly.entity_id
_entity_poly.type
_entity_poly.pdbx_seq_one_letter_code
_entity_poly.pdbx_strand_id
1 'polypeptide(L)'
;MCSEFISFVTGEASEKCRKERRKTVNGDDVCWAMGALGFDDYAGPLRRYLQRYRELEGDRANQEKASNSNTEEREESSSSYRNNQRNQEVGVVPATAPAPLNAGCNIREINKVS
;
A
#
# COMPACT_ATOMS: atom_id res chain seq x y z
N MET A 1 9.21 0.47 29.06
CA MET A 1 9.69 0.32 27.67
C MET A 1 8.62 0.62 26.64
N CYS A 2 7.63 -0.24 26.36
CA CYS A 2 6.66 0.02 25.28
C CYS A 2 5.75 1.23 25.55
N SER A 3 5.18 1.32 26.75
CA SER A 3 4.30 2.45 27.11
C SER A 3 5.01 3.81 27.10
N GLU A 4 6.29 3.83 27.49
CA GLU A 4 7.13 5.03 27.41
C GLU A 4 7.45 5.38 25.96
N PHE A 5 7.78 4.39 25.13
CA PHE A 5 8.01 4.58 23.70
C PHE A 5 6.79 5.19 23.01
N ILE A 6 5.59 4.64 23.25
CA ILE A 6 4.34 5.19 22.70
C ILE A 6 4.14 6.62 23.19
N SER A 7 4.38 6.89 24.47
CA SER A 7 4.22 8.24 25.05
C SER A 7 5.18 9.26 24.41
N PHE A 8 6.44 8.89 24.17
CA PHE A 8 7.41 9.79 23.51
C PHE A 8 7.06 10.04 22.05
N VAL A 9 6.78 9.00 21.27
CA VAL A 9 6.46 9.14 19.84
C VAL A 9 5.18 9.96 19.65
N THR A 10 4.14 9.67 20.43
CA THR A 10 2.87 10.40 20.33
C THR A 10 2.99 11.84 20.85
N GLY A 11 3.85 12.08 21.85
CA GLY A 11 4.18 13.42 22.33
C GLY A 11 4.82 14.29 21.25
N GLU A 12 5.89 13.82 20.62
CA GLU A 12 6.60 14.53 19.55
C GLU A 12 5.71 14.76 18.31
N ALA A 13 4.94 13.74 17.91
CA ALA A 13 4.02 13.85 16.78
C ALA A 13 2.90 14.88 17.05
N SER A 14 2.37 14.90 18.27
CA SER A 14 1.37 15.88 18.70
C SER A 14 1.94 17.30 18.70
N GLU A 15 3.17 17.48 19.17
CA GLU A 15 3.83 18.78 19.15
C GLU A 15 4.03 19.29 17.71
N LYS A 16 4.51 18.43 16.81
CA LYS A 16 4.67 18.75 15.38
C LYS A 16 3.35 19.17 14.74
N CYS A 17 2.29 18.39 14.97
CA CYS A 17 0.94 18.68 14.50
C CYS A 17 0.44 20.05 14.99
N ARG A 18 0.61 20.33 16.29
CA ARG A 18 0.20 21.59 16.90
C ARG A 18 1.00 22.79 16.37
N LYS A 19 2.30 22.64 16.15
CA LYS A 19 3.16 23.67 15.53
C LYS A 19 2.68 24.03 14.12
N GLU A 20 2.11 23.07 13.40
CA GLU A 20 1.51 23.29 12.07
C GLU A 20 0.04 23.74 12.12
N ARG A 21 -0.46 24.14 13.29
CA ARG A 21 -1.84 24.61 13.51
C ARG A 21 -2.91 23.58 13.11
N ARG A 22 -2.57 22.29 13.15
CA ARG A 22 -3.52 21.19 12.93
C ARG A 22 -4.07 20.71 14.27
N LYS A 23 -5.29 20.17 14.24
CA LYS A 23 -5.97 19.59 15.41
C LYS A 23 -5.89 18.06 15.46
N THR A 24 -5.62 17.44 14.31
CA THR A 24 -5.57 15.99 14.14
C THR A 24 -4.15 15.61 13.76
N VAL A 25 -3.57 14.70 14.53
CA VAL A 25 -2.28 14.08 14.21
C VAL A 25 -2.48 13.18 13.00
N ASN A 26 -1.64 13.36 11.98
CA ASN A 26 -1.62 12.57 10.77
C ASN A 26 -0.44 11.58 10.80
N GLY A 27 -0.43 10.62 9.88
CA GLY A 27 0.67 9.65 9.80
C GLY A 27 2.03 10.29 9.43
N ASP A 28 2.04 11.43 8.76
CA ASP A 28 3.27 12.18 8.46
C ASP A 28 3.92 12.77 9.72
N ASP A 29 3.13 13.13 10.74
CA ASP A 29 3.63 13.60 12.04
C ASP A 29 4.39 12.50 12.78
N VAL A 30 3.82 11.28 12.74
CA VAL A 30 4.44 10.09 13.34
C VAL A 30 5.74 9.76 12.62
N CYS A 31 5.75 9.81 11.28
CA CYS A 31 6.97 9.60 10.50
C CYS A 31 8.05 10.64 10.81
N TRP A 32 7.67 11.90 11.04
CA TRP A 32 8.59 12.95 11.48
C TRP A 32 9.13 12.69 12.88
N ALA A 33 8.26 12.36 13.85
CA ALA A 33 8.64 12.07 15.23
C ALA A 33 9.64 10.91 15.33
N MET A 34 9.45 9.85 14.54
CA MET A 34 10.39 8.72 14.48
C MET A 34 11.81 9.17 14.08
N GLY A 35 11.94 10.07 13.10
CA GLY A 35 13.26 10.62 12.74
C GLY A 35 13.81 11.58 13.79
N ALA A 36 12.97 12.46 14.35
CA ALA A 36 13.38 13.41 15.39
C ALA A 36 13.91 12.72 16.67
N LEU A 37 13.37 11.54 16.99
CA LEU A 37 13.80 10.71 18.11
C LEU A 37 15.01 9.80 17.80
N GLY A 38 15.54 9.84 16.58
CA GLY A 38 16.70 9.04 16.17
C GLY A 38 16.39 7.62 15.69
N PHE A 39 15.13 7.34 15.33
CA PHE A 39 14.69 6.07 14.74
C PHE A 39 14.56 6.15 13.21
N ASP A 40 15.54 6.75 12.54
CA ASP A 40 15.53 7.00 11.09
C ASP A 40 15.39 5.72 10.25
N ASP A 41 15.99 4.63 10.71
CA ASP A 41 15.89 3.29 10.10
C ASP A 41 14.44 2.79 10.02
N TYR A 42 13.55 3.30 10.87
CA TYR A 42 12.11 3.02 10.85
C TYR A 42 11.32 4.10 10.11
N ALA A 43 11.75 5.37 10.20
CA ALA A 43 11.05 6.50 9.59
C ALA A 43 10.95 6.36 8.05
N GLY A 44 12.02 5.91 7.39
CA GLY A 44 12.04 5.70 5.94
C GLY A 44 11.03 4.64 5.47
N PRO A 45 11.09 3.40 6.00
CA PRO A 45 10.11 2.36 5.71
C PRO A 45 8.66 2.77 6.01
N LEU A 46 8.40 3.47 7.13
CA LEU A 46 7.06 3.93 7.50
C LEU A 46 6.47 4.91 6.49
N ARG A 47 7.27 5.87 5.99
CA ARG A 47 6.81 6.81 4.95
C ARG A 47 6.47 6.08 3.65
N ARG A 48 7.30 5.11 3.25
CA ARG A 48 7.05 4.31 2.04
C ARG A 48 5.76 3.49 2.17
N TYR A 49 5.54 2.91 3.33
CA TYR A 49 4.29 2.20 3.62
C TYR A 49 3.07 3.14 3.57
N LEU A 50 3.16 4.30 4.22
CA LEU A 50 2.08 5.30 4.23
C LEU A 50 1.74 5.82 2.84
N GLN A 51 2.75 6.01 1.98
CA GLN A 51 2.52 6.34 0.57
C GLN A 51 1.76 5.20 -0.13
N ARG A 52 2.23 3.96 0.00
CA ARG A 52 1.58 2.81 -0.65
C ARG A 52 0.14 2.60 -0.16
N TYR A 53 -0.11 2.83 1.12
CA TYR A 53 -1.46 2.75 1.69
C TYR A 53 -2.42 3.75 1.03
N ARG A 54 -1.97 5.01 0.84
CA ARG A 54 -2.77 6.05 0.16
C ARG A 54 -3.07 5.68 -1.30
N GLU A 55 -2.12 5.10 -2.01
CA GLU A 55 -2.32 4.59 -3.38
C GLU A 55 -3.40 3.50 -3.42
N LEU A 56 -3.30 2.51 -2.53
CA LEU A 56 -4.25 1.40 -2.45
C LEU A 56 -5.66 1.83 -2.03
N GLU A 57 -5.79 2.75 -1.07
CA GLU A 57 -7.10 3.32 -0.71
C GLU A 57 -7.70 4.14 -1.86
N GLY A 58 -6.87 4.92 -2.56
CA GLY A 58 -7.29 5.68 -3.74
C GLY A 58 -7.81 4.77 -4.85
N ASP A 59 -7.13 3.66 -5.13
CA ASP A 59 -7.56 2.67 -6.13
C ASP A 59 -8.88 2.01 -5.74
N ARG A 60 -9.08 1.69 -4.45
CA ARG A 60 -10.34 1.11 -3.94
C ARG A 60 -11.52 2.08 -4.08
N ALA A 61 -11.31 3.35 -3.74
CA ALA A 61 -12.33 4.40 -3.91
C ALA A 61 -12.67 4.64 -5.40
N ASN A 62 -11.69 4.48 -6.30
CA ASN A 62 -11.90 4.64 -7.73
C ASN A 62 -12.65 3.44 -8.36
N GLN A 63 -12.40 2.21 -7.90
CA GLN A 63 -13.14 1.02 -8.32
C GLN A 63 -14.63 1.07 -7.96
N GLU A 64 -14.96 1.61 -6.79
CA GLU A 64 -16.35 1.78 -6.36
C GLU A 64 -17.09 2.83 -7.22
N LYS A 65 -16.40 3.89 -7.65
CA LYS A 65 -16.95 4.90 -8.58
C LYS A 65 -17.14 4.37 -10.00
N ALA A 66 -16.18 3.59 -10.51
CA ALA A 66 -16.26 3.01 -11.85
C ALA A 66 -17.38 1.96 -11.99
N SER A 67 -17.78 1.33 -10.89
CA SER A 67 -18.87 0.34 -10.87
C SER A 67 -20.27 0.98 -11.07
N ASN A 68 -20.41 2.29 -10.85
CA ASN A 68 -21.66 3.03 -11.01
C ASN A 68 -21.79 3.79 -12.34
N SER A 69 -20.81 3.71 -13.24
CA SER A 69 -20.81 4.41 -14.53
C SER A 69 -20.68 3.42 -15.69
N ASN A 70 -21.67 2.54 -15.85
CA ASN A 70 -21.84 1.77 -17.08
C ASN A 70 -22.96 2.39 -17.91
N THR A 71 -22.65 3.44 -18.67
CA THR A 71 -23.36 3.79 -19.92
C THR A 71 -22.38 4.52 -20.84
N GLU A 72 -21.97 3.77 -21.88
CA GLU A 72 -21.55 4.19 -23.22
C GLU A 72 -20.13 4.74 -23.49
N GLU A 73 -19.62 4.33 -24.66
CA GLU A 73 -18.25 4.14 -25.13
C GLU A 73 -17.57 5.42 -25.68
N ARG A 74 -16.22 5.53 -25.64
CA ARG A 74 -15.34 5.74 -26.83
C ARG A 74 -13.82 5.80 -26.50
N GLU A 75 -13.03 5.46 -27.51
CA GLU A 75 -11.61 5.08 -27.57
C GLU A 75 -10.51 6.18 -27.44
N GLU A 76 -9.37 5.71 -26.90
CA GLU A 76 -7.94 5.89 -27.25
C GLU A 76 -7.08 7.15 -26.92
N SER A 77 -5.83 6.80 -26.52
CA SER A 77 -4.54 7.53 -26.40
C SER A 77 -4.20 8.11 -25.01
N SER A 78 -3.10 7.72 -24.34
CA SER A 78 -1.84 7.17 -24.82
C SER A 78 -1.18 6.23 -23.80
N SER A 79 -0.83 5.03 -24.26
CA SER A 79 0.06 4.10 -23.59
C SER A 79 1.47 4.68 -23.51
N SER A 80 2.01 4.87 -22.30
CA SER A 80 3.46 5.01 -22.08
C SER A 80 3.98 3.88 -21.22
N TYR A 81 3.76 2.65 -21.70
CA TYR A 81 4.63 1.51 -21.41
C TYR A 81 5.22 1.06 -22.74
N ARG A 82 6.35 1.65 -23.16
CA ARG A 82 7.09 1.12 -24.32
C ARG A 82 8.61 1.25 -24.14
N ASN A 83 9.11 0.29 -23.36
CA ASN A 83 10.31 -0.52 -23.55
C ASN A 83 11.37 -0.07 -24.58
N ASN A 84 12.62 0.09 -24.12
CA ASN A 84 13.90 -0.25 -24.77
C ASN A 84 15.04 0.16 -23.82
N GLN A 85 16.17 -0.49 -23.63
CA GLN A 85 16.74 -1.78 -24.04
C GLN A 85 18.11 -1.85 -23.32
N ARG A 86 18.46 -3.02 -22.75
CA ARG A 86 19.82 -3.59 -22.60
C ARG A 86 21.05 -2.66 -22.40
N ASN A 87 21.67 -2.73 -21.22
CA ASN A 87 23.02 -3.30 -20.99
C ASN A 87 23.64 -2.85 -19.64
N GLN A 88 23.63 -3.71 -18.64
CA GLN A 88 24.86 -4.12 -17.93
C GLN A 88 24.62 -5.45 -17.20
N GLU A 89 25.36 -6.42 -17.70
CA GLU A 89 25.50 -7.84 -17.35
C GLU A 89 26.02 -8.05 -15.91
N VAL A 90 25.44 -9.00 -15.14
CA VAL A 90 26.13 -10.11 -14.45
C VAL A 90 25.12 -11.20 -13.99
N GLY A 91 25.31 -12.46 -14.41
CA GLY A 91 25.08 -13.66 -13.57
C GLY A 91 23.72 -14.37 -13.60
N VAL A 92 23.63 -15.49 -14.31
CA VAL A 92 22.48 -16.40 -14.47
C VAL A 92 22.37 -17.43 -13.32
N VAL A 93 21.14 -17.70 -12.82
CA VAL A 93 20.69 -19.04 -12.36
C VAL A 93 19.19 -19.26 -12.71
N PRO A 94 18.74 -20.46 -13.14
CA PRO A 94 17.43 -20.67 -13.74
C PRO A 94 16.33 -21.09 -12.75
N ALA A 95 15.11 -21.13 -13.32
CA ALA A 95 13.78 -21.14 -12.71
C ALA A 95 13.33 -22.40 -11.95
N THR A 96 12.39 -22.20 -11.02
CA THR A 96 11.28 -23.13 -10.73
C THR A 96 10.01 -22.35 -10.38
N ALA A 97 8.96 -22.49 -11.19
CA ALA A 97 7.65 -21.90 -10.95
C ALA A 97 6.84 -22.73 -9.93
N PRO A 98 6.01 -22.13 -9.06
CA PRO A 98 5.00 -22.88 -8.32
C PRO A 98 3.83 -23.26 -9.25
N ALA A 99 3.45 -24.54 -9.24
CA ALA A 99 2.31 -25.06 -9.99
C ALA A 99 0.97 -24.47 -9.48
N PRO A 100 -0.05 -24.30 -10.33
CA PRO A 100 -1.38 -23.89 -9.89
C PRO A 100 -2.13 -25.05 -9.21
N LEU A 101 -2.60 -24.84 -7.98
CA LEU A 101 -3.59 -25.71 -7.34
C LEU A 101 -4.97 -25.39 -7.92
N ASN A 102 -5.39 -26.18 -8.92
CA ASN A 102 -6.79 -26.25 -9.32
C ASN A 102 -7.44 -27.47 -8.68
N ALA A 103 -8.34 -27.25 -7.72
CA ALA A 103 -9.39 -28.19 -7.36
C ALA A 103 -10.59 -27.39 -6.85
N GLY A 104 -11.56 -27.16 -7.74
CA GLY A 104 -12.84 -26.59 -7.38
C GLY A 104 -13.62 -27.52 -6.46
N CYS A 105 -14.13 -26.98 -5.35
CA CYS A 105 -15.19 -27.59 -4.58
C CYS A 105 -16.51 -26.89 -4.94
N ASN A 106 -17.38 -27.58 -5.68
CA ASN A 106 -18.72 -27.09 -6.02
C ASN A 106 -19.64 -27.28 -4.82
N ILE A 107 -20.11 -26.19 -4.19
CA ILE A 107 -20.95 -26.22 -2.97
C ILE A 107 -22.40 -26.74 -3.21
N ARG A 108 -22.70 -27.28 -4.40
CA ARG A 108 -24.08 -27.60 -4.82
C ARG A 108 -24.54 -29.04 -4.54
N GLU A 109 -23.76 -29.84 -3.81
CA GLU A 109 -24.10 -31.26 -3.55
C GLU A 109 -24.51 -31.58 -2.11
N ILE A 110 -24.63 -30.59 -1.22
CA ILE A 110 -24.97 -30.84 0.20
C ILE A 110 -26.48 -30.99 0.51
N ASN A 111 -27.37 -30.92 -0.49
CA ASN A 111 -28.83 -30.98 -0.26
C ASN A 111 -29.51 -32.18 -0.94
N LYS A 112 -28.92 -33.39 -0.87
CA LYS A 112 -29.61 -34.60 -1.37
C LYS A 112 -29.35 -35.89 -0.58
N VAL A 113 -29.02 -35.80 0.70
CA VAL A 113 -29.08 -36.95 1.61
C VAL A 113 -29.35 -36.50 3.04
N SER A 114 -30.60 -36.18 3.35
CA SER A 114 -31.42 -36.89 4.33
C SER A 114 -32.81 -36.29 4.45
#